data_AF-A0A7S1H2T8-F1
#
_entry.id   AF-A0A7S1H2T8-F1
#
_cell.length_a   1.000
_cell.length_b   1.000
_cell.length_c   1.000
_cell.angle_alpha   90.00
_cell.angle_beta   90.00
_cell.angle_gamma   90.00
#
_symmetry.space_group_name_H-M   'P 1'
#
loop_
_entity.id
_entity.type
_entity.pdbx_description
1 polymer ?
#
loop_
_entity_poly.entity_id
_entity_poly.type
_entity_poly.pdbx_seq_one_letter_code
_entity_poly.pdbx_strand_id
1 'polypeptide(L)'
;LHRDDAMNRTYQRLMLSSEKVLQAMKPGSPIKGLNFFKGKNAPVALQRSEYPDWVNDLVKSPISLAKLKKMDEEDASDREKMRYLKLTRRLLIKENNIEAVED
;
A
#
# COMPACT_ATOMS: atom_id res chain seq x y z
N LEU A 1 -24.14 24.34 -13.11
CA LEU A 1 -23.52 23.00 -13.21
C LEU A 1 -23.26 22.50 -11.80
N HIS A 2 -23.98 21.45 -11.37
CA HIS A 2 -23.94 20.93 -10.01
C HIS A 2 -22.60 20.24 -9.72
N ARG A 3 -21.98 20.56 -8.58
CA ARG A 3 -20.71 19.98 -8.09
C ARG A 3 -20.77 18.45 -7.92
N ASP A 4 -21.98 17.89 -7.87
CA ASP A 4 -22.26 16.47 -7.65
C ASP A 4 -21.91 15.59 -8.86
N ASP A 5 -21.98 16.12 -10.08
CA ASP A 5 -21.62 15.38 -11.31
C ASP A 5 -20.12 15.10 -11.43
N ALA A 6 -19.28 16.00 -10.92
CA ALA A 6 -17.84 15.85 -10.95
C ALA A 6 -17.38 14.76 -9.97
N MET A 7 -18.02 14.68 -8.80
CA MET A 7 -17.74 13.66 -7.78
C MET A 7 -18.20 12.28 -8.25
N ASN A 8 -19.38 12.14 -8.84
CA ASN A 8 -19.86 10.85 -9.34
C ASN A 8 -18.97 10.28 -10.46
N ARG A 9 -18.42 11.13 -11.35
CA ARG A 9 -17.50 10.68 -12.41
C ARG A 9 -16.17 10.19 -11.87
N THR A 10 -15.61 10.84 -10.84
CA THR A 10 -14.36 10.39 -10.21
C THR A 10 -14.57 9.08 -9.44
N TYR A 11 -15.70 8.92 -8.75
CA TYR A 11 -16.07 7.66 -8.09
C TYR A 11 -16.22 6.51 -9.09
N GLN A 12 -16.90 6.72 -10.22
CA GLN A 12 -17.03 5.70 -11.26
C GLN A 12 -15.67 5.32 -11.88
N ARG A 13 -14.79 6.29 -12.13
CA ARG A 13 -13.45 6.04 -12.70
C ARG A 13 -12.53 5.24 -11.77
N LEU A 14 -12.62 5.50 -10.47
CA LEU A 14 -11.88 4.74 -9.46
C LEU A 14 -12.39 3.29 -9.37
N MET A 15 -13.71 3.09 -9.38
CA MET A 15 -14.33 1.75 -9.27
C MET A 15 -14.05 0.86 -10.49
N LEU A 16 -14.07 1.40 -11.71
CA LEU A 16 -13.79 0.65 -12.95
C LEU A 16 -12.30 0.26 -13.16
N SER A 17 -11.39 0.79 -12.34
CA SER A 17 -9.97 0.45 -12.40
C SER A 17 -9.55 -0.72 -11.50
N SER A 18 -10.49 -1.25 -10.69
CA SER A 18 -10.20 -2.19 -9.60
C SER A 18 -10.20 -3.68 -9.99
N GLU A 19 -10.35 -4.03 -11.27
CA GLU A 19 -10.27 -5.42 -11.74
C GLU A 19 -9.01 -5.70 -12.56
N LYS A 20 -7.85 -5.25 -12.07
CA LYS A 20 -6.63 -6.01 -12.33
C LYS A 20 -6.49 -7.04 -11.23
N VAL A 21 -7.04 -8.22 -11.46
CA VAL A 21 -6.62 -9.42 -10.74
C VAL A 21 -5.11 -9.53 -10.96
N LEU A 22 -4.33 -9.16 -9.95
CA LEU A 22 -2.89 -9.35 -9.94
C LEU A 22 -2.65 -10.85 -9.90
N GLN A 23 -2.64 -11.49 -11.07
CA GLN A 23 -2.20 -12.87 -11.18
C GLN A 23 -0.75 -12.92 -10.72
N ALA A 24 -0.51 -13.70 -9.68
CA ALA A 24 0.85 -14.02 -9.23
C ALA A 24 1.65 -14.57 -10.42
N MET A 25 2.92 -14.18 -10.52
CA MET A 25 3.79 -14.68 -11.57
C MET A 25 3.91 -16.21 -11.48
N LYS A 26 3.84 -16.90 -12.62
CA LYS A 26 4.06 -18.35 -12.65
C LYS A 26 5.52 -18.66 -12.29
N PRO A 27 5.78 -19.70 -11.48
CA PRO A 27 7.14 -20.15 -11.22
C PRO A 27 7.84 -20.50 -12.56
N GLY A 28 9.13 -20.23 -12.65
CA GLY A 28 9.90 -20.37 -13.89
C GLY A 28 9.84 -19.16 -14.83
N SER A 29 9.02 -18.14 -14.53
CA SER A 29 8.94 -16.95 -15.40
C SER A 29 10.09 -15.97 -15.14
N PRO A 30 10.87 -15.55 -16.16
CA PRO A 30 11.90 -14.53 -15.99
C PRO A 30 11.28 -13.16 -15.67
N ILE A 31 11.83 -12.47 -14.67
CA ILE A 31 11.34 -11.16 -14.22
C ILE A 31 11.95 -10.07 -15.11
N LYS A 32 11.15 -9.62 -16.08
CA LYS A 32 11.55 -8.56 -17.02
C LYS A 32 11.99 -7.29 -16.27
N GLY A 33 13.07 -6.66 -16.73
CA GLY A 33 13.58 -5.41 -16.16
C GLY A 33 14.55 -5.56 -14.98
N LEU A 34 14.75 -6.79 -14.47
CA LEU A 34 15.75 -7.06 -13.42
C LEU A 34 17.11 -7.54 -13.97
N ASN A 35 17.29 -7.57 -15.29
CA ASN A 35 18.53 -7.90 -15.99
C ASN A 35 19.34 -6.65 -16.40
N PHE A 36 19.54 -5.72 -15.46
CA PHE A 36 20.27 -4.47 -15.74
C PHE A 36 21.79 -4.68 -15.91
N PHE A 37 22.33 -5.80 -15.45
CA PHE A 37 23.72 -6.18 -15.69
C PHE A 37 23.89 -6.81 -17.08
N LYS A 38 24.81 -6.25 -17.88
CA LYS A 38 25.15 -6.77 -19.20
C LYS A 38 25.70 -8.20 -19.08
N GLY A 39 25.21 -9.10 -19.95
CA GLY A 39 25.62 -10.51 -19.97
C GLY A 39 25.05 -11.37 -18.83
N LYS A 40 24.21 -10.83 -17.94
CA LYS A 40 23.49 -11.61 -16.93
C LYS A 40 22.02 -11.77 -17.31
N ASN A 41 21.50 -12.99 -17.15
CA ASN A 41 20.10 -13.28 -17.36
C ASN A 41 19.23 -12.64 -16.26
N ALA A 42 17.96 -12.39 -16.58
CA ALA A 42 16.99 -11.95 -15.60
C ALA A 42 16.78 -13.03 -14.52
N PRO A 43 16.63 -12.65 -13.24
CA PRO A 43 16.23 -13.60 -12.21
C PRO A 43 14.87 -14.20 -12.57
N VAL A 44 14.70 -15.48 -12.23
CA VAL A 44 13.50 -16.26 -12.51
C VAL A 44 12.64 -16.33 -11.24
N ALA A 45 11.33 -16.18 -11.39
CA ALA A 45 10.39 -16.34 -10.28
C ALA A 45 10.37 -17.80 -9.81
N LEU A 46 10.50 -18.01 -8.50
CA LEU A 46 10.48 -19.33 -7.87
C LEU A 46 9.07 -19.70 -7.40
N GLN A 47 8.89 -20.94 -6.92
CA GLN A 47 7.67 -21.33 -6.25
C GLN A 47 7.50 -20.53 -4.95
N ARG A 48 6.25 -20.22 -4.57
CA ARG A 48 5.94 -19.39 -3.38
C ARG A 48 6.55 -19.94 -2.08
N SER A 49 6.64 -21.27 -1.95
CA SER A 49 7.20 -21.97 -0.79
C SER A 49 8.72 -21.82 -0.63
N GLU A 50 9.44 -21.42 -1.69
CA GLU A 50 10.89 -21.20 -1.62
C GLU A 50 11.23 -19.81 -1.08
N TYR A 51 10.27 -18.88 -1.11
CA TYR A 51 10.46 -17.55 -0.54
C TYR A 51 10.28 -17.58 0.98
N PRO A 52 11.06 -16.77 1.72
CA PRO A 52 10.89 -16.65 3.17
C PRO A 52 9.47 -16.23 3.57
N ASP A 53 9.02 -16.67 4.75
CA ASP A 53 7.66 -16.45 5.23
C ASP A 53 7.26 -14.98 5.30
N TRP A 54 8.20 -14.08 5.63
CA TRP A 54 7.94 -12.64 5.71
C TRP A 54 7.49 -12.03 4.38
N VAL A 55 7.79 -12.66 3.24
CA VAL A 55 7.30 -12.22 1.93
C VAL A 55 5.77 -12.34 1.86
N ASN A 56 5.20 -13.33 2.54
CA ASN A 56 3.74 -13.51 2.63
C ASN A 56 3.06 -12.36 3.37
N ASP A 57 3.76 -11.78 4.35
CA ASP A 57 3.23 -10.69 5.15
C ASP A 57 3.17 -9.37 4.39
N LEU A 58 3.95 -9.20 3.31
CA LEU A 58 3.94 -7.99 2.49
C LEU A 58 2.61 -7.76 1.76
N VAL A 59 1.86 -8.84 1.49
CA VAL A 59 0.55 -8.75 0.83
C VAL A 59 -0.53 -8.23 1.79
N LYS A 60 -0.32 -8.38 3.10
CA LYS A 60 -1.30 -7.96 4.12
C LYS A 60 -1.34 -6.44 4.19
N SER A 61 -2.54 -5.87 4.03
CA SER A 61 -2.73 -4.42 4.17
C SER A 61 -2.38 -3.97 5.59
N PRO A 62 -1.61 -2.88 5.75
CA PRO A 62 -1.26 -2.41 7.08
C PRO A 62 -2.48 -1.84 7.81
N ILE A 63 -2.57 -2.09 9.13
CA ILE A 63 -3.71 -1.80 10.03
C ILE A 63 -4.25 -0.36 9.87
N SER A 64 -5.53 -0.04 9.97
CA SER A 64 -5.96 1.38 9.86
C SER A 64 -5.62 2.21 11.10
N LEU A 65 -5.56 3.55 11.00
CA LEU A 65 -5.41 4.41 12.20
C LEU A 65 -6.57 4.23 13.18
N ALA A 66 -7.80 4.06 12.66
CA ALA A 66 -8.98 3.82 13.49
C ALA A 66 -8.88 2.52 14.30
N LYS A 67 -8.28 1.47 13.72
CA LYS A 67 -8.01 0.23 14.44
C LYS A 67 -6.88 0.41 15.46
N LEU A 68 -5.80 1.11 15.10
CA LEU A 68 -4.70 1.41 16.03
C LEU A 68 -5.14 2.23 17.25
N LYS A 69 -6.06 3.19 17.08
CA LYS A 69 -6.63 3.99 18.19
C LYS A 69 -7.42 3.17 19.21
N LYS A 70 -7.89 1.98 18.83
CA LYS A 70 -8.68 1.08 19.67
C LYS A 70 -7.84 -0.05 20.26
N MET A 71 -6.57 -0.16 19.90
CA MET A 71 -5.65 -1.16 20.44
C MET A 71 -5.03 -0.60 21.72
N ASP A 72 -4.92 -1.45 22.73
CA ASP A 72 -4.22 -1.10 23.96
C ASP A 72 -2.70 -1.04 23.71
N GLU A 73 -2.01 -0.15 24.42
CA GLU A 73 -0.58 0.10 24.21
C GLU A 73 0.30 -1.12 24.57
N GLU A 74 -0.14 -1.94 25.52
CA GLU A 74 0.58 -3.12 25.98
C GLU A 74 0.55 -4.24 24.93
N ASP A 75 -0.56 -4.38 24.21
CA ASP A 75 -0.75 -5.40 23.17
C ASP A 75 -0.10 -5.01 21.83
N ALA A 76 0.21 -3.73 21.64
CA ALA A 76 0.71 -3.22 20.37
C ALA A 76 2.21 -3.53 20.17
N SER A 77 2.55 -4.08 19.02
CA SER A 77 3.94 -4.25 18.58
C SER A 77 4.61 -2.89 18.33
N ASP A 78 5.94 -2.82 18.46
CA ASP A 78 6.74 -1.63 18.13
C ASP A 78 6.43 -1.09 16.72
N ARG A 79 6.22 -2.00 15.76
CA ARG A 79 5.85 -1.62 14.38
C ARG A 79 4.51 -0.91 14.32
N GLU A 80 3.56 -1.31 15.16
CA GLU A 80 2.21 -0.73 15.23
C GLU A 80 2.24 0.63 15.93
N LYS A 81 2.96 0.72 17.05
CA LYS A 81 3.21 1.98 17.78
C LYS A 81 3.85 3.03 16.88
N MET A 82 4.92 2.67 16.16
CA MET A 82 5.58 3.58 15.21
C MET A 82 4.66 4.02 14.09
N ARG A 83 3.82 3.10 13.60
CA ARG A 83 2.89 3.41 12.54
C ARG A 83 1.76 4.33 13.01
N TYR A 84 1.28 4.16 14.24
CA TYR A 84 0.31 5.08 14.87
C TYR A 84 0.87 6.50 14.89
N LEU A 85 2.07 6.69 15.44
CA LEU A 85 2.74 8.00 15.50
C LEU A 85 2.87 8.62 14.10
N LYS A 86 3.30 7.84 13.11
CA LYS A 86 3.44 8.30 11.73
C LYS A 86 2.12 8.78 11.13
N LEU A 87 1.03 8.04 11.34
CA LEU A 87 -0.28 8.39 10.78
C LEU A 87 -0.89 9.59 11.48
N THR A 88 -0.79 9.67 12.81
CA THR A 88 -1.24 10.83 13.58
C THR A 88 -0.49 12.09 13.14
N ARG A 89 0.85 12.01 12.99
CA ARG A 89 1.64 13.14 12.50
C ARG A 89 1.24 13.57 11.07
N ARG A 90 0.94 12.60 10.20
CA ARG A 90 0.50 12.88 8.84
C ARG A 90 -0.84 13.62 8.81
N LEU A 91 -1.76 13.30 9.71
CA LEU A 91 -3.04 14.00 9.83
C LEU A 91 -2.84 15.45 10.28
N LEU A 92 -2.03 15.66 11.33
CA LEU A 92 -1.72 17.02 11.81
C LEU A 92 -1.09 17.89 10.72
N ILE A 93 -0.10 17.36 9.98
CA ILE A 93 0.50 18.11 8.86
C ILE A 93 -0.55 18.43 7.80
N LYS A 94 -1.47 17.51 7.53
CA LYS A 94 -2.54 17.74 6.55
C LYS A 94 -3.49 18.85 7.01
N GLU A 95 -3.86 18.86 8.28
CA GLU A 95 -4.72 19.89 8.89
C GLU A 95 -4.05 21.26 8.83
N ASN A 96 -2.80 21.37 9.29
CA ASN A 96 -2.03 22.62 9.19
C ASN A 96 -1.88 23.13 7.75
N ASN A 97 -1.71 22.22 6.77
CA ASN A 97 -1.63 22.60 5.36
C ASN A 97 -2.98 23.04 4.78
N ILE A 98 -4.11 22.63 5.38
CA ILE A 98 -5.44 23.08 4.99
C ILE A 98 -5.67 24.48 5.57
N GLU A 99 -5.40 24.67 6.86
CA GLU A 99 -5.53 25.96 7.55
C GLU A 99 -4.67 27.04 6.87
N ALA A 100 -3.41 26.74 6.56
CA ALA A 100 -2.51 27.68 5.88
C ALA A 100 -2.91 28.04 4.43
N VAL A 101 -3.89 27.36 3.84
CA VAL A 101 -4.46 27.70 2.52
C VAL A 101 -5.74 28.52 2.68
N GLU A 102 -6.42 28.42 3.83
CA GLU A 102 -7.63 29.19 4.14
C GLU A 102 -7.31 30.60 4.65
N ASP A 103 -6.12 30.79 5.25
CA ASP A 103 -5.52 32.10 5.61
C ASP A 103 -4.85 32.81 4.43
#